data_AF-A0A6B3IJ89-F1
#
_entry.id   AF-A0A6B3IJ89-F1
#
_cell.length_a   1.000
_cell.length_b   1.000
_cell.length_c   1.000
_cell.angle_alpha   90.00
_cell.angle_beta   90.00
_cell.angle_gamma   90.00
#
_symmetry.space_group_name_H-M   'P 1'
#
loop_
_entity.id
_entity.type
_entity.pdbx_description
1 polymer ?
#
loop_
_entity_poly.entity_id
_entity_poly.type
_entity_poly.pdbx_seq_one_letter_code
_entity_poly.pdbx_strand_id
1 'polypeptide(L)'
;MTRAETKERNRRALLDAAFHVVSREGHRARLDEIAERAGLTTGAVYSLFGSKSGLLGALVTDYLQPHYEEIEEAIPADADLLGAVDAFARYYRRSCDAADAPAGQSLQFTLLDMALRDPEVG
;
A
#
# COMPACT_ATOMS: atom_id res chain seq x y z
N MET A 1 6.08 -22.06 -16.98
CA MET A 1 5.38 -21.05 -16.17
C MET A 1 3.89 -21.38 -16.18
N THR A 2 3.29 -21.62 -15.03
CA THR A 2 1.89 -22.05 -14.90
C THR A 2 0.92 -20.88 -15.06
N ARG A 3 -0.36 -21.18 -15.24
CA ARG A 3 -1.42 -20.17 -15.25
C ARG A 3 -1.49 -19.40 -13.91
N ALA A 4 -1.23 -20.08 -12.79
CA ALA A 4 -1.19 -19.48 -11.46
C ALA A 4 0.01 -18.53 -11.31
N GLU A 5 1.21 -18.93 -11.76
CA GLU A 5 2.41 -18.09 -11.72
C GLU A 5 2.24 -16.82 -12.56
N THR A 6 1.64 -16.94 -13.76
CA THR A 6 1.31 -15.78 -14.60
C THR A 6 0.37 -14.82 -13.90
N LYS A 7 -0.67 -15.36 -13.25
CA LYS A 7 -1.68 -14.56 -12.53
C LYS A 7 -1.03 -13.78 -11.38
N GLU A 8 -0.20 -14.45 -10.57
CA GLU A 8 0.46 -13.80 -9.43
C GLU A 8 1.49 -12.75 -9.87
N ARG A 9 2.28 -13.03 -10.92
CA ARG A 9 3.20 -12.03 -11.48
C ARG A 9 2.45 -10.78 -11.96
N ASN A 10 1.33 -10.96 -12.65
CA ASN A 10 0.52 -9.83 -13.13
C ASN A 10 -0.14 -9.08 -11.96
N ARG A 11 -0.56 -9.78 -10.89
CA ARG A 11 -1.07 -9.16 -9.65
C ARG A 11 -0.01 -8.24 -9.03
N ARG A 12 1.22 -8.74 -8.85
CA ARG A 12 2.35 -7.96 -8.31
C ARG A 12 2.69 -6.75 -9.18
N ALA A 13 2.80 -6.94 -10.48
CA ALA A 13 3.07 -5.84 -11.41
C ALA A 13 2.04 -4.70 -11.32
N LEU A 14 0.75 -5.04 -11.15
CA LEU A 14 -0.31 -4.05 -10.95
C LEU A 14 -0.23 -3.35 -9.60
N LEU A 15 0.14 -4.07 -8.53
CA LEU A 15 0.31 -3.48 -7.20
C LEU A 15 1.52 -2.55 -7.15
N ASP A 16 2.66 -2.93 -7.74
CA ASP A 16 3.83 -2.07 -7.85
C ASP A 16 3.52 -0.81 -8.67
N ALA A 17 2.80 -0.96 -9.79
CA ALA A 17 2.36 0.18 -10.58
C ALA A 17 1.38 1.08 -9.80
N ALA A 18 0.42 0.49 -9.10
CA ALA A 18 -0.54 1.21 -8.27
C ALA A 18 0.16 1.97 -7.14
N PHE A 19 1.13 1.36 -6.45
CA PHE A 19 1.96 2.02 -5.44
C PHE A 19 2.53 3.33 -5.95
N HIS A 20 3.17 3.32 -7.12
CA HIS A 20 3.80 4.50 -7.70
C HIS A 20 2.80 5.57 -8.16
N VAL A 21 1.69 5.17 -8.79
CA VAL A 21 0.70 6.13 -9.30
C VAL A 21 -0.09 6.74 -8.15
N VAL A 22 -0.54 5.94 -7.19
CA VAL A 22 -1.32 6.40 -6.03
C VAL A 22 -0.48 7.27 -5.10
N SER A 23 0.78 6.92 -4.83
CA SER A 23 1.67 7.75 -4.00
C SER A 23 1.94 9.14 -4.59
N ARG A 24 1.80 9.31 -5.91
CA ARG A 24 1.99 10.59 -6.62
C ARG A 24 0.69 11.38 -6.81
N GLU A 25 -0.38 10.70 -7.21
CA GLU A 25 -1.63 11.33 -7.67
C GLU A 25 -2.76 11.26 -6.64
N GLY A 26 -2.60 10.45 -5.60
CA GLY A 26 -3.63 10.15 -4.61
C GLY A 26 -4.95 9.74 -5.22
N HIS A 27 -6.04 10.40 -4.81
CA HIS A 27 -7.39 10.12 -5.31
C HIS A 27 -7.53 10.27 -6.84
N ARG A 28 -6.62 11.02 -7.49
CA ARG A 28 -6.63 11.29 -8.94
C ARG A 28 -6.04 10.14 -9.75
N ALA A 29 -5.42 9.16 -9.09
CA ALA A 29 -4.84 7.98 -9.73
C ALA A 29 -5.84 7.29 -10.65
N ARG A 30 -5.45 7.06 -11.92
CA ARG A 30 -6.33 6.48 -12.92
C ARG A 30 -5.97 5.02 -13.22
N LEU A 31 -7.00 4.21 -13.43
CA LEU A 31 -6.87 2.77 -13.69
C LEU A 31 -6.13 2.46 -15.00
N ASP A 32 -6.32 3.29 -16.02
CA ASP A 32 -5.64 3.18 -17.31
C ASP A 32 -4.13 3.43 -17.17
N GLU A 33 -3.73 4.48 -16.44
CA GLU A 33 -2.33 4.78 -16.15
C GLU A 33 -1.64 3.65 -15.37
N ILE A 34 -2.32 3.09 -14.36
CA ILE A 34 -1.78 1.96 -13.58
C ILE A 34 -1.56 0.73 -14.48
N ALA A 35 -2.55 0.39 -15.30
CA ALA A 35 -2.46 -0.75 -16.21
C ALA A 35 -1.34 -0.55 -17.25
N GLU A 36 -1.25 0.64 -17.85
CA GLU A 36 -0.19 1.00 -18.79
C GLU A 36 1.19 0.86 -18.15
N ARG A 37 1.38 1.41 -16.94
CA ARG A 37 2.65 1.30 -16.19
C ARG A 37 3.02 -0.16 -15.88
N ALA A 38 2.04 -1.01 -15.61
CA ALA A 38 2.26 -2.45 -15.39
C ALA A 38 2.47 -3.26 -16.68
N GLY A 39 2.36 -2.64 -17.87
CA GLY A 39 2.40 -3.34 -19.15
C GLY A 39 1.20 -4.27 -19.37
N LEU A 40 0.05 -3.93 -18.79
CA LEU A 40 -1.18 -4.72 -18.78
C LEU A 40 -2.38 -3.89 -19.27
N THR A 41 -3.53 -4.55 -19.42
CA THR A 41 -4.77 -3.89 -19.83
C THR A 41 -5.62 -3.53 -18.61
N THR A 42 -6.50 -2.54 -18.74
CA THR A 42 -7.50 -2.25 -17.69
C THR A 42 -8.38 -3.46 -17.40
N GLY A 43 -8.66 -4.29 -18.40
CA GLY A 43 -9.38 -5.56 -18.23
C GLY A 43 -8.65 -6.56 -17.32
N ALA A 44 -7.32 -6.55 -17.30
CA ALA A 44 -6.54 -7.36 -16.35
C ALA A 44 -6.76 -6.89 -14.91
N VAL A 45 -6.91 -5.58 -14.69
CA VAL A 45 -7.21 -5.04 -13.35
C VAL A 45 -8.57 -5.51 -12.86
N TYR A 46 -9.61 -5.37 -13.68
CA TYR A 46 -10.95 -5.87 -13.34
C TYR A 46 -10.95 -7.39 -13.12
N SER A 47 -10.21 -8.15 -13.92
CA SER A 47 -10.11 -9.60 -13.76
C SER A 47 -9.40 -10.04 -12.48
N LEU A 48 -8.45 -9.25 -11.96
CA LEU A 48 -7.64 -9.60 -10.80
C LEU A 48 -8.20 -9.05 -9.49
N PHE A 49 -8.80 -7.86 -9.53
CA PHE A 49 -9.20 -7.10 -8.34
C PHE A 49 -10.69 -6.72 -8.33
N GLY A 50 -11.45 -6.98 -9.41
CA GLY A 50 -12.88 -6.70 -9.50
C GLY A 50 -13.23 -5.22 -9.72
N SER A 51 -12.52 -4.29 -9.09
CA SER A 51 -12.76 -2.84 -9.21
C SER A 51 -11.50 -2.02 -8.90
N LYS A 52 -11.58 -0.69 -9.08
CA LYS A 52 -10.55 0.24 -8.59
C LYS A 52 -10.40 0.11 -7.07
N SER A 53 -11.53 0.11 -6.35
CA SER A 53 -11.54 -0.03 -4.89
C SER A 53 -10.95 -1.36 -4.43
N GLY A 54 -11.20 -2.46 -5.16
CA GLY A 54 -10.57 -3.75 -4.88
C GLY A 54 -9.05 -3.75 -5.08
N LEU A 55 -8.54 -3.03 -6.09
CA LEU A 55 -7.10 -2.83 -6.26
C LEU A 55 -6.52 -2.00 -5.12
N LEU A 56 -7.21 -0.93 -4.71
CA LEU A 56 -6.77 -0.08 -3.59
C LEU A 56 -6.80 -0.83 -2.25
N GLY A 57 -7.83 -1.65 -2.01
CA GLY A 57 -7.90 -2.53 -0.84
C GLY A 57 -6.75 -3.53 -0.82
N ALA A 58 -6.45 -4.17 -1.96
CA ALA A 58 -5.28 -5.04 -2.07
C ALA A 58 -3.96 -4.28 -1.84
N LEU A 59 -3.87 -3.02 -2.26
CA LEU A 59 -2.70 -2.17 -1.99
C LEU A 59 -2.56 -1.85 -0.50
N VAL A 60 -3.67 -1.59 0.20
CA VAL A 60 -3.70 -1.43 1.66
C VAL A 60 -3.23 -2.71 2.34
N THR A 61 -3.77 -3.87 1.95
CA THR A 61 -3.38 -5.17 2.54
C THR A 61 -1.91 -5.48 2.30
N ASP A 62 -1.40 -5.35 1.06
CA ASP A 62 -0.03 -5.76 0.74
C ASP A 62 1.03 -4.78 1.25
N TYR A 63 0.71 -3.48 1.43
CA TYR A 63 1.69 -2.47 1.84
C TYR A 63 1.49 -1.88 3.23
N LEU A 64 0.26 -1.68 3.70
CA LEU A 64 0.02 -1.10 5.03
C LEU A 64 -0.04 -2.15 6.13
N GLN A 65 -0.59 -3.33 5.85
CA GLN A 65 -0.71 -4.36 6.89
C GLN A 65 0.66 -4.78 7.45
N PRO A 66 1.70 -5.07 6.62
CA PRO A 66 3.02 -5.39 7.15
C PRO A 66 3.62 -4.24 7.96
N HIS A 67 3.40 -3.00 7.54
CA HIS A 67 3.87 -1.82 8.26
C HIS A 67 3.20 -1.67 9.64
N TYR A 68 1.92 -1.99 9.77
CA TYR A 68 1.24 -2.00 11.08
C TYR A 68 1.71 -3.15 11.96
N GLU A 69 1.89 -4.35 11.40
CA GLU A 69 2.44 -5.50 12.11
C GLU A 69 3.85 -5.19 12.66
N GLU A 70 4.71 -4.56 11.86
CA GLU A 70 6.04 -4.12 12.30
C GLU A 70 6.00 -3.07 13.43
N ILE A 71 5.02 -2.15 13.42
CA ILE A 71 4.82 -1.18 14.52
C ILE A 71 4.41 -1.92 15.79
N GLU A 72 3.46 -2.85 15.70
CA GLU A 72 3.00 -3.64 16.83
C GLU A 72 4.15 -4.47 17.42
N GLU A 73 4.98 -5.08 16.59
CA GLU A 73 6.16 -5.83 17.03
C GLU A 73 7.26 -4.93 17.63
N ALA A 74 7.37 -3.68 17.17
CA ALA A 74 8.36 -2.74 17.66
C ALA A 74 8.04 -2.17 19.06
N ILE A 75 6.77 -2.24 19.50
CA ILE A 75 6.31 -1.73 20.79
C ILE A 75 6.28 -2.87 21.81
N PRO A 76 7.09 -2.83 22.89
CA PRO A 76 7.04 -3.85 23.94
C PRO A 76 5.65 -3.93 24.58
N ALA A 77 5.13 -5.14 24.75
CA ALA A 77 3.79 -5.36 25.31
C ALA A 77 3.62 -4.85 26.75
N ASP A 78 4.72 -4.71 27.49
CA ASP A 78 4.77 -4.22 28.87
C ASP A 78 5.20 -2.74 28.97
N ALA A 79 5.34 -2.03 27.85
CA ALA A 79 5.71 -0.63 27.85
C ALA A 79 4.63 0.25 28.51
N ASP A 80 5.06 1.22 29.32
CA ASP A 80 4.21 2.34 29.68
C ASP A 80 4.02 3.28 28.48
N LEU A 81 3.15 4.29 28.62
CA LEU A 81 2.83 5.21 27.52
C LEU A 81 4.08 5.91 26.96
N LEU A 82 5.02 6.32 27.83
CA LEU A 82 6.23 7.01 27.39
C LEU A 82 7.18 6.05 26.65
N GLY A 83 7.32 4.82 27.13
CA GLY A 83 8.08 3.76 26.47
C GLY A 83 7.50 3.38 25.11
N ALA A 84 6.18 3.30 25.00
CA ALA A 84 5.50 3.03 23.72
C ALA A 84 5.70 4.17 22.70
N VAL A 85 5.58 5.42 23.14
CA VAL A 85 5.84 6.60 22.29
C VAL A 85 7.29 6.64 21.82
N ASP A 86 8.26 6.32 22.69
CA ASP A 86 9.68 6.26 22.31
C ASP A 86 9.97 5.11 21.33
N ALA A 87 9.39 3.94 21.55
CA ALA A 87 9.51 2.79 20.64
C ALA A 87 8.93 3.12 19.25
N PHE A 88 7.74 3.72 19.20
CA PHE A 88 7.11 4.19 17.99
C PHE A 88 7.96 5.24 17.27
N ALA A 89 8.46 6.26 17.98
CA ALA A 89 9.31 7.30 17.39
C ALA A 89 10.61 6.73 16.80
N ARG A 90 11.22 5.75 17.48
CA ARG A 90 12.42 5.04 16.98
C ARG A 90 12.12 4.20 15.75
N TYR A 91 10.99 3.49 15.72
CA TYR A 91 10.54 2.77 14.52
C TYR A 91 10.37 3.73 13.36
N TYR A 92 9.57 4.79 13.55
CA TYR A 92 9.24 5.73 12.50
C TYR A 92 10.48 6.40 11.91
N ARG A 93 11.45 6.79 12.75
CA ARG A 93 12.73 7.34 12.29
C ARG A 93 13.50 6.34 11.39
N ARG A 94 13.59 5.07 11.79
CA ARG A 94 14.26 4.04 10.96
C ARG A 94 13.56 3.85 9.61
N SER A 95 12.22 3.85 9.61
CA SER A 95 11.43 3.75 8.40
C SER A 95 11.58 4.99 7.49
N CYS A 96 11.87 6.16 8.06
CA CYS A 96 12.20 7.38 7.32
C CYS A 96 13.59 7.38 6.67
N ASP A 97 14.53 6.59 7.20
CA ASP A 97 15.92 6.56 6.74
C ASP A 97 16.13 5.57 5.56
N ALA A 98 15.09 4.83 5.14
CA ALA A 98 15.13 3.93 4.00
C ALA A 98 15.14 4.68 2.66
N ALA A 99 15.82 4.13 1.63
CA ALA A 99 15.99 4.80 0.33
C ALA A 99 14.67 5.18 -0.38
N ASP A 100 13.58 4.46 -0.10
CA ASP A 100 12.24 4.70 -0.66
C ASP A 100 11.26 5.33 0.35
N ALA A 101 11.75 5.79 1.50
CA ALA A 101 10.94 6.30 2.61
C ALA A 101 9.91 7.39 2.23
N PRO A 102 10.21 8.37 1.34
CA PRO A 102 9.23 9.39 1.00
C PRO A 102 8.00 8.85 0.26
N ALA A 103 8.21 7.85 -0.61
CA ALA A 103 7.11 7.28 -1.40
C ALA A 103 6.21 6.38 -0.54
N GLY A 104 6.80 5.58 0.35
CA GLY A 104 6.06 4.74 1.30
C GLY A 104 5.20 5.56 2.26
N GLN A 105 5.76 6.63 2.82
CA GLN A 105 5.01 7.53 3.71
C GLN A 105 3.90 8.28 2.97
N SER A 106 4.19 8.80 1.77
CA SER A 106 3.18 9.46 0.93
C SER A 106 2.00 8.53 0.65
N LEU A 107 2.29 7.26 0.34
CA LEU A 107 1.25 6.26 0.11
C LEU A 107 0.42 6.02 1.37
N GLN A 108 1.03 5.85 2.54
CA GLN A 108 0.31 5.63 3.79
C GLN A 108 -0.65 6.78 4.11
N PHE A 109 -0.19 8.03 4.06
CA PHE A 109 -1.05 9.19 4.31
C PHE A 109 -2.17 9.32 3.28
N THR A 110 -1.87 9.02 2.01
CA THR A 110 -2.85 9.03 0.93
C THR A 110 -3.91 7.96 1.12
N LEU A 111 -3.51 6.72 1.45
CA LEU A 111 -4.44 5.62 1.68
C LEU A 111 -5.34 5.88 2.89
N LEU A 112 -4.79 6.45 3.97
CA LEU A 112 -5.59 6.91 5.11
C LEU A 112 -6.57 8.01 4.73
N ASP A 113 -6.14 9.03 3.97
CA ASP A 113 -7.03 10.10 3.51
C ASP A 113 -8.15 9.56 2.60
N MET A 114 -7.86 8.61 1.72
CA MET A 114 -8.86 7.95 0.89
C MET A 114 -9.83 7.11 1.73
N ALA A 115 -9.35 6.32 2.68
CA ALA A 115 -10.21 5.52 3.56
C ALA A 115 -11.14 6.40 4.42
N LEU A 116 -10.68 7.58 4.84
CA LEU A 116 -11.49 8.53 5.58
C LEU A 116 -12.52 9.28 4.72
N ARG A 117 -12.34 9.31 3.40
CA ARG A 117 -13.21 10.04 2.45
C ARG A 117 -14.12 9.15 1.61
N ASP A 118 -13.81 7.86 1.51
CA ASP A 118 -14.55 6.89 0.71
C ASP A 118 -15.07 5.75 1.62
N PRO A 119 -16.38 5.72 1.95
CA PRO A 119 -16.96 4.72 2.85
C PRO A 119 -16.95 3.30 2.29
N GLU A 120 -16.59 3.09 1.01
CA GLU A 120 -16.43 1.75 0.44
C GLU A 120 -15.00 1.17 0.58
N VAL A 121 -14.08 1.92 1.18
CA VAL A 121 -12.68 1.51 1.42
C VAL A 121 -12.43 1.10 2.88
N GLY A 122 -13.43 1.28 3.77
CA GLY A 122 -13.39 0.91 5.20
C GLY A 122 -14.14 -0.37 5.54
#